data_AF-A0A430UN29-F1
#
_entry.id   AF-A0A430UN29-F1
#
_cell.length_a   1.000
_cell.length_b   1.000
_cell.length_c   1.000
_cell.angle_alpha   90.00
_cell.angle_beta   90.00
_cell.angle_gamma   90.00
#
_symmetry.space_group_name_H-M   'P 1'
#
loop_
_entity.id
_entity.type
_entity.pdbx_description
1 polymer ?
#
loop_
_entity_poly.entity_id
_entity_poly.type
_entity_poly.pdbx_seq_one_letter_code
_entity_poly.pdbx_strand_id
1 'polypeptide(L)'
;MRLEKAWFLAHGAETPEELPQAGWREVRLPHQWTLEGLEAEVGWYRLELPALGPRRFLRSWGDYYQEAWLDGVHLGRHEGYFFPWLLELPNGGELLLRVAAPKEPLGQWPRFKRQIKGVFGQHDCRPGGTTERGQERGTGGLWGG
;
A
#
# COMPACT_ATOMS: atom_id res chain seq x y z
N MET A 1 -16.85 -11.03 2.52
CA MET A 1 -16.67 -10.40 3.84
C MET A 1 -15.79 -9.17 3.65
N ARG A 2 -16.12 -8.06 4.29
CA ARG A 2 -15.29 -6.85 4.25
C ARG A 2 -14.41 -6.80 5.51
N LEU A 3 -13.14 -6.51 5.35
CA LEU A 3 -12.22 -6.28 6.47
C LEU A 3 -12.32 -4.80 6.86
N GLU A 4 -12.62 -4.52 8.12
CA GLU A 4 -12.83 -3.14 8.60
C GLU A 4 -11.61 -2.56 9.30
N LYS A 5 -10.63 -3.42 9.64
CA LYS A 5 -9.44 -3.05 10.40
C LYS A 5 -8.24 -3.85 9.96
N ALA A 6 -7.06 -3.29 10.20
CA ALA A 6 -5.77 -3.95 10.01
C ALA A 6 -4.79 -3.46 11.06
N TRP A 7 -3.74 -4.25 11.31
CA TRP A 7 -2.53 -3.71 11.92
C TRP A 7 -1.69 -3.04 10.83
N PHE A 8 -1.22 -1.83 11.08
CA PHE A 8 -0.45 -1.05 10.13
C PHE A 8 0.91 -0.66 10.71
N LEU A 9 1.92 -0.67 9.85
CA LEU A 9 3.26 -0.19 10.12
C LEU A 9 3.81 0.55 8.90
N ALA A 10 4.22 1.82 9.07
CA ALA A 10 4.99 2.53 8.05
C ALA A 10 6.47 2.12 8.16
N HIS A 11 6.94 1.28 7.23
CA HIS A 11 8.30 0.76 7.26
C HIS A 11 8.78 0.38 5.85
N GLY A 12 10.03 0.72 5.53
CA GLY A 12 10.64 0.48 4.21
C GLY A 12 11.14 -0.95 3.97
N ALA A 13 10.70 -1.92 4.79
CA ALA A 13 11.08 -3.32 4.58
C ALA A 13 10.56 -3.79 3.20
N GLU A 14 11.35 -4.62 2.52
CA GLU A 14 10.99 -5.22 1.25
C GLU A 14 10.38 -6.62 1.45
N THR A 15 10.76 -7.32 2.52
CA THR A 15 10.22 -8.65 2.85
C THR A 15 9.75 -8.73 4.31
N PRO A 16 8.88 -9.71 4.65
CA PRO A 16 8.37 -9.88 6.01
C PRO A 16 9.45 -10.11 7.09
N GLU A 17 10.57 -10.74 6.74
CA GLU A 17 11.65 -11.08 7.68
C GLU A 17 12.37 -9.85 8.23
N GLU A 18 12.31 -8.73 7.51
CA GLU A 18 12.92 -7.46 7.89
C GLU A 18 12.00 -6.62 8.81
N LEU A 19 10.75 -7.07 9.04
CA LEU A 19 9.78 -6.30 9.81
C LEU A 19 10.10 -6.32 11.31
N PRO A 20 10.02 -5.16 11.97
CA PRO A 20 10.13 -5.11 13.42
C PRO A 20 8.91 -5.76 14.09
N GLN A 21 9.13 -6.36 15.25
CA GLN A 21 8.04 -6.91 16.07
C GLN A 21 7.15 -5.84 16.70
N ALA A 22 7.68 -4.63 16.91
CA ALA A 22 6.98 -3.50 17.55
C ALA A 22 6.65 -2.38 16.55
N GLY A 23 5.81 -1.44 16.98
CA GLY A 23 5.43 -0.25 16.18
C GLY A 23 4.16 -0.42 15.34
N TRP A 24 3.62 -1.64 15.27
CA TRP A 24 2.31 -1.90 14.68
C TRP A 24 1.21 -1.20 15.47
N ARG A 25 0.27 -0.60 14.75
CA ARG A 25 -0.93 0.03 15.34
C ARG A 25 -2.18 -0.38 14.58
N GLU A 26 -3.30 -0.49 15.26
CA GLU A 26 -4.57 -0.76 14.59
C GLU A 26 -5.03 0.47 13.80
N VAL A 27 -5.46 0.27 12.56
CA VAL A 27 -6.08 1.30 11.70
C VAL A 27 -7.42 0.80 11.17
N ARG A 28 -8.33 1.73 10.88
CA ARG A 28 -9.58 1.42 10.18
C ARG A 28 -9.34 1.35 8.69
N LEU A 29 -10.04 0.43 8.01
CA LEU A 29 -10.05 0.34 6.56
C LEU A 29 -11.31 0.98 5.96
N PRO A 30 -11.19 1.71 4.84
CA PRO A 30 -9.95 2.01 4.11
C PRO A 30 -9.02 2.97 4.87
N HIS A 31 -7.72 2.88 4.60
CA HIS A 31 -6.67 3.63 5.29
C HIS A 31 -5.74 4.32 4.28
N GLN A 32 -5.61 5.65 4.40
CA GLN A 32 -4.66 6.47 3.66
C GLN A 32 -3.73 7.17 4.66
N TRP A 33 -2.46 6.75 4.73
CA TRP A 33 -1.57 7.15 5.83
C TRP A 33 -1.26 8.66 5.87
N THR A 34 -1.28 9.34 4.73
CA THR A 34 -1.04 10.80 4.66
C THR A 34 -2.13 11.62 5.36
N LEU A 35 -3.37 11.11 5.44
CA LEU A 35 -4.46 11.77 6.18
C LEU A 35 -4.21 11.78 7.69
N GLU A 36 -3.30 10.94 8.16
CA GLU A 36 -2.87 10.85 9.55
C GLU A 36 -1.55 11.60 9.80
N GLY A 37 -1.07 12.36 8.81
CA GLY A 37 0.16 13.13 8.89
C GLY A 37 1.43 12.32 8.69
N LEU A 38 1.33 11.07 8.21
CA LEU A 38 2.49 10.23 7.91
C LEU A 38 3.03 10.49 6.51
N GLU A 39 4.26 11.00 6.42
CA GLU A 39 5.03 11.03 5.18
C GLU A 39 5.77 9.69 5.02
N ALA A 40 5.08 8.71 4.44
CA ALA A 40 5.63 7.38 4.17
C ALA A 40 5.48 7.02 2.70
N GLU A 41 6.45 6.25 2.19
CA GLU A 41 6.44 5.69 0.84
C GLU A 41 6.02 4.22 0.83
N VAL A 42 6.11 3.54 1.98
CA VAL A 42 5.76 2.14 2.15
C VAL A 42 4.98 1.96 3.45
N GLY A 43 3.92 1.16 3.36
CA GLY A 43 3.10 0.76 4.49
C GLY A 43 2.77 -0.72 4.44
N TRP A 44 2.98 -1.39 5.56
CA TRP A 44 2.66 -2.79 5.77
C TRP A 44 1.34 -2.92 6.52
N TYR A 45 0.50 -3.84 6.05
CA TYR A 45 -0.77 -4.20 6.67
C TYR A 45 -0.73 -5.67 7.06
N ARG A 46 -1.05 -5.97 8.31
CA ARG A 46 -1.24 -7.33 8.82
C ARG A 46 -2.72 -7.56 9.10
N LEU A 47 -3.25 -8.64 8.54
CA LEU A 47 -4.66 -8.99 8.54
C LEU A 47 -4.81 -10.47 8.94
N GLU A 48 -5.69 -10.74 9.90
CA GLU A 48 -6.11 -12.09 10.24
C GLU A 48 -7.24 -12.51 9.31
N LEU A 49 -7.02 -13.54 8.49
CA LEU A 49 -8.01 -14.02 7.55
C LEU A 49 -8.83 -15.18 8.18
N PRO A 50 -10.17 -15.10 8.15
CA PRO A 50 -10.98 -16.22 8.60
C PRO A 50 -10.98 -17.38 7.59
N ALA A 51 -11.22 -18.57 8.10
CA ALA A 51 -11.45 -19.76 7.28
C ALA A 51 -12.86 -19.71 6.66
N LEU A 52 -12.96 -19.42 5.36
CA LEU A 52 -14.23 -19.23 4.63
C LEU A 52 -14.48 -20.33 3.57
N GLY A 53 -13.81 -21.49 3.62
CA GLY A 53 -13.98 -22.60 2.64
C GLY A 53 -12.83 -22.78 1.63
N PRO A 54 -13.01 -23.44 0.47
CA PRO A 54 -11.86 -23.83 -0.36
C PRO A 54 -11.41 -22.77 -1.39
N ARG A 55 -12.26 -21.83 -1.78
CA ARG A 55 -11.94 -20.85 -2.83
C ARG A 55 -12.42 -19.45 -2.48
N ARG A 56 -11.50 -18.49 -2.41
CA ARG A 56 -11.80 -17.09 -2.12
C ARG A 56 -10.75 -16.19 -2.73
N PHE A 57 -11.11 -14.92 -2.85
CA PHE A 57 -10.25 -13.89 -3.40
C PHE A 57 -10.21 -12.70 -2.45
N LEU A 58 -9.02 -12.17 -2.23
CA LEU A 58 -8.85 -10.81 -1.77
C LEU A 58 -9.11 -9.89 -2.96
N ARG A 59 -10.00 -8.92 -2.78
CA ARG A 59 -10.08 -7.76 -3.67
C ARG A 59 -9.40 -6.61 -2.93
N SER A 60 -8.28 -6.11 -3.45
CA SER A 60 -7.48 -5.08 -2.77
C SER A 60 -7.26 -3.85 -3.65
N TRP A 61 -7.43 -2.67 -3.08
CA TRP A 61 -7.25 -1.37 -3.74
C TRP A 61 -6.12 -0.60 -3.07
N GLY A 62 -4.88 -1.03 -3.25
CA GLY A 62 -3.69 -0.38 -2.69
C GLY A 62 -3.01 0.57 -3.69
N ASP A 63 -2.56 1.71 -3.19
CA ASP A 63 -1.84 2.75 -3.93
C ASP A 63 -0.33 2.67 -3.62
N TYR A 64 0.58 2.40 -4.57
CA TYR A 64 0.43 2.10 -6.01
C TYR A 64 0.77 0.63 -6.33
N TYR A 65 1.86 0.16 -5.72
CA TYR A 65 2.34 -1.21 -5.77
C TYR A 65 1.84 -1.97 -4.55
N GLN A 66 1.56 -3.25 -4.72
CA GLN A 66 1.16 -4.16 -3.66
C GLN A 66 1.90 -5.48 -3.77
N GLU A 67 2.25 -6.07 -2.64
CA GLU A 67 2.83 -7.42 -2.55
C GLU A 67 2.21 -8.13 -1.35
N ALA A 68 1.96 -9.44 -1.47
CA ALA A 68 1.25 -10.20 -0.46
C ALA A 68 1.98 -11.48 -0.06
N TRP A 69 1.93 -11.78 1.24
CA TRP A 69 2.40 -13.02 1.85
C TRP A 69 1.32 -13.57 2.77
N LEU A 70 1.10 -14.88 2.73
CA LEU A 70 0.25 -15.57 3.70
C LEU A 70 1.09 -16.57 4.48
N ASP A 71 1.10 -16.44 5.81
CA ASP A 71 1.88 -17.30 6.71
C ASP A 71 3.36 -17.41 6.25
N GLY A 72 3.93 -16.29 5.79
CA GLY A 72 5.29 -16.20 5.25
C GLY A 72 5.46 -16.63 3.79
N VAL A 73 4.45 -17.22 3.14
CA VAL A 73 4.52 -17.64 1.73
C VAL A 73 4.11 -16.49 0.81
N HIS A 74 5.02 -16.06 -0.07
CA HIS A 74 4.73 -15.03 -1.07
C HIS A 74 3.66 -15.49 -2.07
N LEU A 75 2.60 -14.69 -2.21
CA LEU A 75 1.46 -14.98 -3.09
C LEU A 75 1.53 -14.23 -4.42
N GLY A 76 2.18 -13.06 -4.47
CA GLY A 76 2.29 -12.28 -5.70
C GLY A 76 2.48 -10.79 -5.48
N ARG A 77 2.52 -10.08 -6.60
CA ARG A 77 2.65 -8.63 -6.68
C ARG A 77 1.59 -8.04 -7.61
N HIS A 78 1.26 -6.77 -7.40
CA HIS A 78 0.34 -6.02 -8.23
C HIS A 78 0.80 -4.58 -8.39
N GLU A 79 0.68 -4.08 -9.61
CA GLU A 79 0.92 -2.69 -10.00
C GLU A 79 -0.37 -2.19 -10.64
N GLY A 80 -0.94 -1.08 -10.15
CA GLY A 80 -2.16 -0.60 -10.81
C GLY A 80 -2.94 0.54 -10.17
N TYR A 81 -2.48 1.17 -9.09
CA TYR A 81 -3.19 2.27 -8.46
C TYR A 81 -4.65 1.94 -8.09
N PHE A 82 -5.63 2.55 -8.77
CA PHE A 82 -7.06 2.29 -8.63
C PHE A 82 -7.54 1.01 -9.32
N PHE A 83 -6.67 0.26 -9.98
CA PHE A 83 -7.02 -1.05 -10.50
C PHE A 83 -7.08 -2.06 -9.34
N PRO A 84 -8.20 -2.78 -9.15
CA PRO A 84 -8.31 -3.72 -8.05
C PRO A 84 -7.46 -4.96 -8.30
N TRP A 85 -6.66 -5.34 -7.31
CA TRP A 85 -5.99 -6.64 -7.31
C TRP A 85 -6.96 -7.72 -6.84
N LEU A 86 -7.21 -8.72 -7.69
CA LEU A 86 -7.90 -9.95 -7.31
C LEU A 86 -6.86 -11.05 -7.08
N LEU A 87 -6.66 -11.42 -5.82
CA LEU A 87 -5.68 -12.43 -5.41
C LEU A 87 -6.39 -13.63 -4.82
N GLU A 88 -6.18 -14.82 -5.36
CA GLU A 88 -6.68 -16.06 -4.74
C GLU A 88 -5.98 -16.31 -3.41
N LEU A 89 -6.75 -16.59 -2.36
CA LEU A 89 -6.22 -16.81 -1.02
C LEU A 89 -6.43 -18.27 -0.58
N PRO A 90 -5.43 -18.87 0.09
CA PRO A 90 -5.62 -20.08 0.89
C PRO A 90 -6.67 -19.93 2.02
N ASN A 91 -6.91 -21.00 2.77
CA ASN A 91 -7.96 -21.03 3.79
C ASN A 91 -7.50 -20.53 5.16
N GLY A 92 -7.73 -19.24 5.43
CA GLY A 92 -7.35 -18.60 6.69
C GLY A 92 -5.85 -18.32 6.77
N GLY A 93 -5.40 -17.76 7.91
CA GLY A 93 -4.00 -17.46 8.18
C GLY A 93 -3.72 -15.96 8.30
N GLU A 94 -2.46 -15.63 8.56
CA GLU A 94 -1.98 -14.25 8.65
C GLU A 94 -1.58 -13.76 7.25
N LEU A 95 -2.26 -12.72 6.78
CA LEU A 95 -1.92 -12.02 5.54
C LEU A 95 -1.11 -10.77 5.86
N LEU A 96 0.10 -10.70 5.31
CA LEU A 96 0.89 -9.49 5.21
C LEU A 96 0.73 -8.90 3.81
N LEU A 97 0.29 -7.64 3.75
CA LEU A 97 0.15 -6.88 2.53
C LEU A 97 1.06 -5.65 2.62
N ARG A 98 2.09 -5.63 1.77
CA ARG A 98 2.93 -4.45 1.57
C ARG A 98 2.27 -3.57 0.52
N VAL A 99 2.14 -2.27 0.81
CA VAL A 99 1.68 -1.25 -0.14
C VAL A 99 2.80 -0.23 -0.28
N ALA A 100 3.21 0.07 -1.50
CA ALA A 100 4.25 1.05 -1.79
C ALA A 100 3.77 2.11 -2.79
N ALA A 101 3.92 3.37 -2.41
CA ALA A 101 3.63 4.57 -3.19
C ALA A 101 4.86 5.50 -3.14
N PRO A 102 5.99 5.09 -3.73
CA PRO A 102 7.23 5.83 -3.61
C PRO A 102 7.19 7.17 -4.35
N LYS A 103 8.05 8.09 -3.94
CA LYS A 103 8.33 9.31 -4.69
C LYS A 103 9.20 8.96 -5.89
N GLU A 104 8.94 9.60 -7.02
CA GLU A 104 9.78 9.45 -8.19
C GLU A 104 11.04 10.33 -8.09
N PRO A 105 12.21 9.92 -8.62
CA PRO A 105 13.43 10.72 -8.55
C PRO A 105 13.32 12.06 -9.31
N LEU A 106 13.80 13.15 -8.72
CA LEU A 106 13.87 14.45 -9.39
C LEU A 106 14.70 14.35 -10.68
N GLY A 107 14.22 14.98 -11.75
CA GLY A 107 14.81 14.89 -13.08
C GLY A 107 14.12 13.86 -13.98
N GLN A 108 13.46 12.85 -13.41
CA GLN A 108 12.52 11.99 -14.16
C GLN A 108 11.16 12.67 -14.25
N TRP A 109 10.56 13.02 -13.11
CA TRP A 109 9.35 13.83 -13.09
C TRP A 109 9.68 15.32 -13.32
N PRO A 110 8.74 16.12 -13.87
CA PRO A 110 7.38 15.72 -14.25
C PRO A 110 7.27 15.00 -15.60
N ARG A 111 8.34 14.88 -16.39
CA ARG A 111 8.29 14.49 -17.82
C ARG A 111 8.20 12.97 -18.07
N PHE A 112 8.86 12.17 -17.24
CA PHE A 112 9.04 10.73 -17.41
C PHE A 112 8.55 9.96 -16.18
N LYS A 113 7.35 10.31 -15.71
CA LYS A 113 6.70 9.58 -14.61
C LYS A 113 6.39 8.16 -15.04
N ARG A 114 6.65 7.21 -14.16
CA ARG A 114 6.28 5.80 -14.24
C ARG A 114 4.98 5.52 -13.51
N GLN A 115 4.69 6.28 -12.45
CA GLN A 115 3.45 6.12 -11.69
C GLN A 115 2.33 6.99 -12.27
N ILE A 116 1.18 6.37 -12.54
CA ILE A 116 -0.04 7.06 -12.99
C ILE A 116 -0.87 7.44 -11.76
N LYS A 117 -0.42 8.48 -11.03
CA LYS A 117 -1.10 8.98 -9.80
C LYS A 117 -1.84 10.31 -9.97
N GLY A 118 -1.66 10.99 -11.09
CA GLY A 118 -2.27 12.30 -11.35
C GLY A 118 -2.01 13.28 -10.19
N VAL A 119 -3.07 13.95 -9.74
CA VAL A 119 -3.04 14.96 -8.65
C VAL A 119 -2.62 14.40 -7.28
N PHE A 120 -2.63 13.08 -7.10
CA PHE A 120 -2.37 12.41 -5.83
C PHE A 120 -0.88 12.09 -5.58
N GLY A 121 -0.02 12.40 -6.55
CA GLY A 121 1.44 12.42 -6.40
C GLY A 121 1.98 13.83 -6.69
N GLN A 122 2.65 13.99 -7.83
CA GLN A 122 3.08 15.30 -8.31
C GLN A 122 1.97 16.02 -9.08
N HIS A 123 1.74 17.29 -8.73
CA HIS A 123 0.87 18.20 -9.47
C HIS A 123 1.60 19.52 -9.76
N ASP A 124 1.62 19.95 -11.01
CA ASP A 124 2.37 21.13 -11.47
C ASP A 124 1.82 22.44 -10.90
N CYS A 125 0.50 22.56 -10.70
CA CYS A 125 -0.09 23.76 -10.09
C CYS A 125 0.11 23.87 -8.56
N ARG A 126 0.78 22.90 -7.92
CA ARG A 126 1.09 23.00 -6.48
C ARG A 126 2.27 23.94 -6.26
N PRO A 127 2.31 24.76 -5.19
CA PRO A 127 3.52 25.48 -4.82
C PRO A 127 4.72 24.54 -4.67
N GLY A 128 5.78 24.77 -5.43
CA GLY A 128 6.94 23.87 -5.49
C GLY A 128 6.71 22.58 -6.30
N GLY A 129 5.64 22.50 -7.10
CA GLY A 129 5.25 21.32 -7.88
C GLY A 129 6.28 20.87 -8.92
N THR A 130 7.29 21.68 -9.21
CA THR A 130 8.42 21.39 -10.12
C THR A 130 9.78 21.42 -9.42
N THR A 131 9.82 21.55 -8.09
CA THR A 131 11.04 21.48 -7.27
C THR A 131 11.06 20.19 -6.46
N GLU A 132 12.12 19.86 -5.72
CA GLU A 132 12.21 18.63 -4.89
C GLU A 132 10.99 18.37 -3.98
N ARG A 133 10.25 19.42 -3.61
CA ARG A 133 9.06 19.36 -2.75
C ARG A 133 7.77 18.94 -3.46
N GLY A 134 7.79 18.84 -4.79
CA GLY A 134 6.60 18.64 -5.62
C GLY A 134 5.84 17.33 -5.40
N GLN A 135 6.41 16.39 -4.64
CA GLN A 135 5.79 15.11 -4.27
C GLN A 135 5.58 14.91 -2.77
N GLU A 136 5.82 15.93 -1.94
CA GLU A 136 5.46 15.87 -0.51
C GLU A 136 3.95 15.63 -0.35
N ARG A 137 3.51 14.96 0.71
CA ARG A 137 2.07 14.67 0.93
C ARG A 137 1.41 13.93 -0.22
N GLY A 138 2.17 13.11 -0.94
CA GLY A 138 1.61 12.13 -1.87
C GLY A 138 0.71 11.16 -1.11
N THR A 139 -0.25 10.57 -1.79
CA THR A 139 -1.13 9.56 -1.19
C THR A 139 -0.45 8.20 -1.12
N GLY A 140 -0.93 7.36 -0.23
CA GLY A 140 -0.58 5.95 -0.17
C GLY A 140 -1.45 5.23 0.86
N GLY A 141 -1.61 3.93 0.68
CA GLY A 141 -2.40 3.09 1.59
C GLY A 141 -3.34 2.13 0.88
N LEU A 142 -4.25 1.55 1.67
CA LEU A 142 -5.24 0.57 1.26
C LEU A 142 -6.62 1.23 1.23
N TRP A 143 -7.08 1.60 0.05
CA TRP A 143 -8.25 2.47 -0.18
C TRP A 143 -9.59 1.71 -0.22
N GLY A 144 -9.56 0.39 -0.14
CA GLY A 144 -10.76 -0.44 -0.11
C GLY A 144 -10.49 -1.88 -0.49
N GLY A 145 -11.57 -2.67 -0.50
CA GLY A 145 -11.52 -4.11 -0.71
C GLY A 145 -12.58 -4.86 0.08
#